data_AF-A0A9D9PQ48-F1
#
_entry.id   AF-A0A9D9PQ48-F1
#
_cell.length_a   1.000
_cell.length_b   1.000
_cell.length_c   1.000
_cell.angle_alpha   90.00
_cell.angle_beta   90.00
_cell.angle_gamma   90.00
#
_symmetry.space_group_name_H-M   'P 1'
#
loop_
_entity.id
_entity.type
_entity.pdbx_description
1 polymer ?
#
loop_
_entity_poly.entity_id
_entity_poly.type
_entity_poly.pdbx_seq_one_letter_code
_entity_poly.pdbx_strand_id
1 'polypeptide(L)' 'MWKIQKGYDSVSKSFRLPVELVDKLDKLAYENNLSLNQLVIQCLNFALENLDNEEKNETTK' A
#
# COMPACT_ATOMS: atom_id res chain seq x y z
N MET A 1 -32.49 8.65 6.24
CA MET A 1 -32.52 7.26 5.71
C MET A 1 -31.12 6.70 5.79
N TRP A 2 -30.93 5.61 6.52
CA TRP A 2 -29.67 4.88 6.53
C TRP A 2 -29.48 4.22 5.17
N LYS A 3 -28.40 4.56 4.46
CA LYS A 3 -28.04 3.94 3.18
C LYS A 3 -26.95 2.91 3.45
N ILE A 4 -27.23 1.65 3.13
CA ILE A 4 -26.22 0.59 3.12
C ILE A 4 -25.17 0.98 2.07
N GLN A 5 -23.94 1.22 2.53
CA GLN A 5 -22.82 1.39 1.61
C GLN A 5 -22.53 0.03 0.99
N LYS A 6 -22.68 -0.09 -0.34
CA LYS A 6 -22.18 -1.26 -1.06
C LYS A 6 -20.67 -1.32 -0.78
N GLY A 7 -20.17 -2.49 -0.41
CA GLY A 7 -18.74 -2.71 -0.23
C GLY A 7 -17.95 -2.25 -1.46
N TYR A 8 -16.67 -1.93 -1.27
CA TYR A 8 -15.81 -1.54 -2.37
C TYR A 8 -15.55 -2.75 -3.29
N ASP A 9 -15.52 -2.51 -4.60
CA ASP A 9 -15.12 -3.53 -5.57
C ASP A 9 -13.63 -3.84 -5.37
N SER A 10 -13.30 -5.11 -5.17
CA SER A 10 -11.92 -5.57 -5.01
C SER A 10 -11.67 -6.82 -5.83
N VAL A 11 -10.43 -6.97 -6.34
CA VAL A 11 -10.00 -8.12 -7.11
C VAL A 11 -8.83 -8.77 -6.40
N SER A 12 -8.89 -10.09 -6.18
CA SER A 12 -7.78 -10.82 -5.58
C SER A 12 -6.62 -10.95 -6.57
N LYS A 13 -5.40 -10.69 -6.10
CA LYS A 13 -4.14 -10.77 -6.84
C LYS A 13 -3.08 -11.41 -5.95
N SER A 14 -2.30 -12.34 -6.51
CA SER A 14 -1.26 -13.06 -5.77
C SER A 14 0.12 -12.69 -6.29
N PHE A 15 1.00 -12.26 -5.38
CA PHE A 15 2.40 -11.95 -5.65
C PHE A 15 3.29 -12.77 -4.72
N ARG A 16 4.50 -13.11 -5.16
CA ARG A 16 5.52 -13.69 -4.28
C ARG A 16 6.44 -12.58 -3.78
N LEU A 17 6.54 -12.44 -2.47
CA LEU A 17 7.41 -11.47 -1.81
C LEU A 17 8.55 -12.20 -1.09
N PRO A 18 9.75 -11.60 -0.99
CA PRO A 18 10.82 -12.14 -0.15
C PRO A 18 10.36 -12.30 1.30
N VAL A 19 10.77 -13.38 1.96
CA VAL A 19 10.35 -13.70 3.35
C VAL A 19 10.66 -12.55 4.30
N GLU A 20 11.89 -12.03 4.24
CA GLU A 20 12.31 -10.92 5.12
C GLU A 20 11.49 -9.64 4.93
N LEU A 21 10.94 -9.41 3.73
CA LEU A 21 10.08 -8.27 3.46
C LEU A 21 8.71 -8.49 4.11
N VAL A 22 8.15 -9.68 3.98
CA VAL A 22 6.86 -10.03 4.59
C VAL A 22 6.96 -9.90 6.11
N ASP A 23 8.02 -10.42 6.73
CA ASP A 23 8.23 -10.33 8.18
C ASP A 23 8.27 -8.87 8.68
N LYS A 24 8.88 -7.97 7.90
CA LYS A 24 8.93 -6.53 8.23
C LYS A 24 7.55 -5.89 8.09
N LEU A 25 6.83 -6.20 7.02
CA LEU A 25 5.49 -5.67 6.78
C LEU A 25 4.49 -6.18 7.83
N ASP A 26 4.58 -7.44 8.24
CA ASP A 26 3.71 -8.02 9.27
C ASP A 26 3.93 -7.37 10.63
N LYS A 27 5.20 -7.14 11.02
CA LYS A 27 5.52 -6.40 12.26
C LYS A 27 4.97 -4.98 12.21
N LEU A 28 5.20 -4.27 11.10
CA LEU A 28 4.73 -2.90 10.94
C LEU A 28 3.19 -2.82 10.96
N ALA A 29 2.51 -3.76 10.31
CA ALA A 29 1.06 -3.86 10.32
C ALA A 29 0.53 -4.11 11.74
N TYR A 30 1.16 -5.04 12.48
CA TYR A 30 0.81 -5.33 13.86
C TYR A 30 0.98 -4.12 14.79
N GLU A 31 2.13 -3.45 14.74
CA GLU A 31 2.44 -2.27 15.56
C GLU A 31 1.47 -1.11 15.32
N ASN A 32 0.96 -0.99 14.08
CA ASN A 32 0.03 0.06 13.69
C ASN A 32 -1.45 -0.38 13.74
N ASN A 33 -1.74 -1.59 14.24
CA ASN A 33 -3.09 -2.17 14.28
C ASN A 33 -3.80 -2.13 12.91
N LEU A 34 -3.06 -2.47 11.86
CA LEU A 34 -3.52 -2.57 10.47
C LEU A 34 -3.49 -4.02 10.01
N SER A 35 -4.37 -4.36 9.07
CA SER A 35 -4.18 -5.60 8.29
C SER A 35 -3.02 -5.44 7.31
N LEU A 36 -2.32 -6.53 7.00
CA LEU A 36 -1.26 -6.54 5.99
C LEU A 36 -1.78 -6.00 4.65
N ASN A 37 -3.01 -6.32 4.28
CA ASN A 37 -3.64 -5.80 3.05
C ASN A 37 -3.80 -4.26 3.08
N GLN A 38 -4.25 -3.67 4.19
CA GLN A 38 -4.36 -2.21 4.32
C GLN A 38 -2.99 -1.53 4.24
N LEU A 39 -1.96 -2.14 4.82
CA LEU A 39 -0.59 -1.62 4.75
C LEU A 39 -0.08 -1.67 3.30
N VAL A 40 -0.22 -2.82 2.63
CA VAL A 40 0.25 -2.99 1.25
C VAL A 40 -0.45 -2.02 0.29
N ILE A 41 -1.76 -1.80 0.41
CA ILE A 41 -2.49 -0.83 -0.41
C ILE A 41 -1.92 0.59 -0.21
N GLN A 42 -1.63 1.00 1.02
CA GLN A 42 -1.04 2.31 1.30
C GLN A 42 0.37 2.44 0.71
N CYS A 43 1.21 1.42 0.85
CA CYS A 43 2.54 1.40 0.25
C CYS A 43 2.47 1.54 -1.28
N LEU A 44 1.53 0.83 -1.93
CA LEU A 44 1.34 0.90 -3.38
C LEU A 44 0.83 2.27 -3.83
N ASN A 45 -0.16 2.85 -3.13
CA ASN A 45 -0.65 4.19 -3.46
C ASN A 45 0.45 5.24 -3.29
N PHE A 46 1.20 5.19 -2.19
CA PHE A 46 2.34 6.09 -1.98
C PHE A 46 3.37 5.96 -3.11
N ALA A 47 3.75 4.73 -3.49
CA ALA A 47 4.68 4.53 -4.59
C ALA A 47 4.16 5.11 -5.92
N LEU A 48 2.88 4.91 -6.24
CA LEU A 48 2.24 5.44 -7.45
C LEU A 48 2.18 6.98 -7.46
N GLU A 49 1.87 7.61 -6.32
CA GLU A 49 1.82 9.07 -6.20
C GLU A 49 3.21 9.73 -6.29
N ASN A 50 4.26 9.00 -5.91
CA ASN A 50 5.64 9.51 -5.93
C ASN A 50 6.42 9.13 -7.19
N LEU A 51 5.94 8.15 -7.97
CA LEU A 51 6.54 7.74 -9.26
C LEU A 51 6.62 8.92 -10.26
N ASP A 52 5.58 9.76 -10.34
CA ASP A 52 5.52 10.90 -11.27
C ASP A 52 6.32 12.13 -10.78
N ASN A 53 6.80 12.14 -9.53
CA ASN A 53 7.55 13.25 -8.96
C ASN A 53 9.08 13.13 -9.17
N GLU A 54 9.57 12.01 -9.67
CA GLU A 54 11.01 11.85 -9.95
C GLU A 54 11.46 12.56 -11.24
N GLU A 55 10.57 12.85 -12.20
CA GLU A 55 10.94 13.63 -13.40
C GLU A 55 11.20 15.12 -13.11
N LYS A 56 10.86 15.63 -11.91
CA LYS A 56 11.01 17.06 -11.56
C LYS A 56 12.19 17.38 -10.64
N ASN A 57 12.97 16.39 -10.22
CA ASN A 57 14.04 16.57 -9.24
C ASN A 57 15.45 16.30 -9.78
N GLU A 58 15.67 16.40 -11.10
CA GLU A 58 17.01 16.38 -11.72
C GLU A 58 17.52 17.76 -12.21
N THR A 59 16.91 18.86 -11.77
CA THR A 59 17.38 20.22 -12.12
C THR A 59 17.68 21.06 -10.89
N THR A 60 18.61 20.65 -10.03
CA THR A 60 19.56 21.54 -9.33
C THR A 60 20.47 20.73 -8.41
N LYS A 61 21.69 20.44 -8.87
CA LYS A 61 22.93 20.50 -8.08
C LYS A 61 24.13 20.58 -9.00
#